data_AF-A0A348PP31-F1
#
_entry.id   AF-A0A348PP31-F1
#
_cell.length_a   1.000
_cell.length_b   1.000
_cell.length_c   1.000
_cell.angle_alpha   90.00
_cell.angle_beta   90.00
_cell.angle_gamma   90.00
#
_symmetry.space_group_name_H-M   'P 1'
#
loop_
_entity.id
_entity.type
_entity.pdbx_description
1 polymer ?
#
loop_
_entity_poly.entity_id
_entity_poly.type
_entity_poly.pdbx_seq_one_letter_code
_entity_poly.pdbx_strand_id
1 'polypeptide(L)'
;MKKPLLLAAGMLVASTSICQTNWADDFESYSVGDFIGAFGTGNGWSTWSGAANGAEDAQVSNAESVSGTNSLYFDGQAGGGPQDIVLTFPFP
;
A
#
# COMPACT_ATOMS: atom_id res chain seq x y z
N MET A 1 -33.63 -22.77 26.93
CA MET A 1 -33.69 -21.41 26.34
C MET A 1 -32.34 -20.70 26.22
N LYS A 2 -31.27 -21.13 26.91
CA LYS A 2 -29.97 -20.41 26.96
C LYS A 2 -29.09 -20.59 25.71
N LYS A 3 -29.22 -21.73 25.01
CA LYS A 3 -28.40 -22.09 23.84
C LYS A 3 -28.61 -21.20 22.60
N PRO A 4 -29.85 -20.90 22.15
CA PRO A 4 -30.06 -19.98 21.03
C PRO A 4 -29.64 -18.55 21.39
N LEU A 5 -29.76 -18.16 22.67
CA LEU A 5 -29.32 -16.86 23.16
C LEU A 5 -27.79 -16.71 23.10
N LEU A 6 -27.04 -17.75 23.49
CA LEU A 6 -25.57 -17.77 23.38
C LEU A 6 -25.10 -17.71 21.92
N LEU A 7 -25.80 -18.38 21.01
CA LEU A 7 -25.48 -18.35 19.58
C LEU A 7 -25.72 -16.94 18.99
N ALA A 8 -26.85 -16.32 19.30
CA ALA A 8 -27.16 -14.96 18.85
C ALA A 8 -26.14 -13.94 19.39
N ALA A 9 -25.72 -14.07 20.65
CA ALA A 9 -24.70 -13.22 21.25
C ALA A 9 -23.33 -13.40 20.55
N GLY A 10 -22.93 -14.63 20.23
CA GLY A 10 -21.69 -14.89 19.51
C GLY A 10 -21.68 -14.32 18.08
N MET A 11 -22.80 -14.43 17.36
CA MET A 11 -22.93 -13.86 16.02
C MET A 11 -22.87 -12.33 16.03
N LEU A 12 -23.47 -11.68 17.04
CA LEU A 12 -23.44 -10.22 17.18
C LEU A 12 -22.01 -9.69 17.44
N VAL A 13 -21.22 -10.40 18.24
CA VAL A 13 -19.81 -10.05 18.47
C VAL A 13 -18.99 -10.22 17.19
N ALA A 14 -19.17 -11.33 16.47
CA ALA A 14 -18.48 -11.59 15.22
C ALA A 14 -18.80 -10.56 14.12
N SER A 15 -20.03 -10.03 14.07
CA SER A 15 -20.40 -8.99 13.10
C SER A 15 -19.73 -7.63 13.31
N THR A 16 -19.17 -7.38 14.51
CA THR A 16 -18.46 -6.13 14.82
C THR A 16 -16.94 -6.26 14.68
N SER A 17 -16.42 -7.46 14.41
CA SER A 17 -14.99 -7.71 14.23
C SER A 17 -14.54 -7.24 12.85
N ILE A 18 -13.87 -6.08 12.80
CA ILE A 18 -13.23 -5.57 11.58
C ILE A 18 -11.74 -5.99 11.65
N CYS A 19 -11.39 -7.10 10.98
CA CYS A 19 -10.02 -7.61 10.92
C CYS A 19 -9.25 -7.09 9.67
N GLN A 20 -9.94 -6.42 8.77
CA GLN A 20 -9.41 -6.00 7.48
C GLN A 20 -9.02 -4.52 7.51
N THR A 21 -7.71 -4.26 7.53
CA THR A 21 -7.14 -2.95 7.20
C THR A 21 -7.25 -2.78 5.69
N ASN A 22 -8.27 -2.04 5.23
CA ASN A 22 -8.31 -1.58 3.84
C ASN A 22 -7.23 -0.51 3.70
N TRP A 23 -6.17 -0.84 2.98
CA TRP A 23 -5.12 0.12 2.63
C TRP A 23 -5.15 0.34 1.12
N ALA A 24 -5.15 1.60 0.72
CA ALA A 24 -5.15 2.04 -0.67
C ALA A 24 -4.43 3.38 -0.75
N ASP A 25 -3.69 3.58 -1.83
CA ASP A 25 -3.03 4.83 -2.17
C ASP A 25 -3.24 5.06 -3.67
N ASP A 26 -3.78 6.23 -4.04
CA ASP A 26 -4.00 6.64 -5.43
C ASP A 26 -2.86 7.49 -5.98
N PHE A 27 -1.84 7.76 -5.17
CA PHE A 27 -0.64 8.52 -5.47
C PHE A 27 -0.83 10.02 -5.74
N GLU A 28 -2.03 10.57 -5.55
CA GLU A 28 -2.31 12.00 -5.81
C GLU A 28 -1.71 12.93 -4.75
N SER A 29 -1.30 12.38 -3.59
CA SER A 29 -0.67 13.15 -2.52
C SER A 29 0.81 13.46 -2.76
N TYR A 30 1.43 12.86 -3.77
CA TYR A 30 2.85 13.00 -4.10
C TYR A 30 3.05 13.88 -5.35
N SER A 31 4.26 14.42 -5.50
CA SER A 31 4.65 15.17 -6.70
C SER A 31 5.23 14.24 -7.76
N VAL A 32 5.03 14.58 -9.04
CA VAL A 32 5.67 13.86 -10.16
C VAL A 32 7.19 13.92 -10.01
N GLY A 33 7.85 12.77 -10.08
CA GLY A 33 9.28 12.60 -9.87
C GLY A 33 9.66 12.21 -8.44
N ASP A 34 8.75 12.26 -7.48
CA ASP A 34 9.01 11.78 -6.11
C ASP A 34 9.28 10.27 -6.13
N PHE A 35 10.30 9.86 -5.39
CA PHE A 35 10.60 8.45 -5.14
C PHE A 35 9.69 7.91 -4.04
N ILE A 36 8.84 6.93 -4.37
CA ILE A 36 7.72 6.55 -3.50
C ILE A 36 8.18 5.96 -2.16
N GLY A 37 9.27 5.18 -2.13
CA GLY A 37 9.84 4.67 -0.88
C GLY A 37 10.34 5.78 0.05
N ALA A 38 10.80 6.89 -0.52
CA ALA A 38 11.36 8.02 0.25
C ALA A 38 10.31 9.03 0.71
N PHE A 39 9.32 9.32 -0.15
CA PHE A 39 8.27 10.30 0.14
C PHE A 39 7.02 9.67 0.74
N GLY A 40 6.81 8.37 0.51
CA GLY A 40 5.68 7.58 0.98
C GLY A 40 5.90 6.82 2.28
N THR A 41 7.02 7.00 2.97
CA THR A 41 7.35 6.27 4.21
C THR A 41 6.27 6.41 5.28
N GLY A 42 5.64 7.60 5.38
CA GLY A 42 4.53 7.84 6.31
C GLY A 42 3.26 7.03 6.00
N ASN A 43 3.10 6.59 4.76
CA ASN A 43 2.00 5.72 4.30
C ASN A 43 2.41 4.24 4.26
N GLY A 44 3.64 3.91 4.67
CA GLY A 44 4.16 2.54 4.74
C GLY A 44 4.99 2.11 3.53
N TRP A 45 5.22 2.99 2.55
CA TRP A 45 6.04 2.67 1.39
C TRP A 45 7.54 2.58 1.74
N SER A 46 8.21 1.62 1.12
CA SER A 46 9.66 1.36 1.21
C SER A 46 10.12 0.64 -0.07
N THR A 47 11.42 0.41 -0.20
CA THR A 47 12.00 -0.56 -1.16
C THR A 47 12.32 -1.88 -0.47
N TRP A 48 12.65 -2.91 -1.25
CA TRP A 48 13.00 -4.26 -0.77
C TRP A 48 14.25 -4.24 0.10
N SER A 49 15.24 -3.43 -0.26
CA SER A 49 16.47 -3.28 0.52
C SER A 49 16.30 -2.31 1.70
N GLY A 50 15.24 -1.48 1.68
CA GLY A 50 15.04 -0.35 2.59
C GLY A 50 15.83 0.91 2.22
N ALA A 51 16.64 0.88 1.15
CA ALA A 51 17.38 2.02 0.64
C ALA A 51 16.57 2.78 -0.42
N ALA A 52 15.59 3.55 0.03
CA ALA A 52 14.81 4.44 -0.83
C ALA A 52 15.65 5.59 -1.45
N ASN A 53 15.05 6.34 -2.39
CA ASN A 53 15.67 7.49 -3.07
C ASN A 53 16.86 7.12 -3.98
N GLY A 54 16.80 5.95 -4.61
CA GLY A 54 17.84 5.42 -5.50
C GLY A 54 17.27 4.77 -6.76
N ALA A 55 18.13 4.10 -7.53
CA ALA A 55 17.74 3.45 -8.78
C ALA A 55 16.71 2.31 -8.60
N GLU A 56 16.61 1.77 -7.39
CA GLU A 56 15.63 0.74 -7.03
C GLU A 56 14.26 1.30 -6.65
N ASP A 57 14.13 2.61 -6.44
CA ASP A 57 12.87 3.21 -5.99
C ASP A 57 12.04 3.69 -7.19
N ALA A 58 10.76 3.32 -7.20
CA ALA A 58 9.84 3.72 -8.26
C ALA A 58 9.49 5.21 -8.12
N GLN A 59 9.31 5.89 -9.25
CA GLN A 59 8.95 7.31 -9.25
C GLN A 59 7.46 7.49 -9.55
N VAL A 60 6.89 8.50 -8.90
CA VAL A 60 5.57 9.00 -9.24
C VAL A 60 5.63 9.64 -10.62
N SER A 61 4.69 9.26 -11.48
CA SER A 61 4.59 9.71 -12.86
C SER A 61 3.16 10.14 -13.17
N ASN A 62 3.02 11.05 -14.12
CA ASN A 62 1.74 11.45 -14.69
C ASN A 62 1.58 11.03 -16.17
N ALA A 63 2.42 10.11 -16.64
CA ALA A 63 2.37 9.64 -18.02
C ALA A 63 1.10 8.83 -18.31
N GLU A 64 0.70 7.96 -17.38
CA GLU A 64 -0.51 7.13 -17.46
C GLU A 64 -1.11 6.97 -16.07
N SER A 65 -2.43 7.11 -15.93
CA SER A 65 -3.13 7.00 -14.63
C SER A 65 -4.55 6.47 -14.82
N VAL A 66 -5.06 5.78 -13.78
CA VAL A 66 -6.43 5.25 -13.73
C VAL A 66 -7.28 5.99 -12.68
N SER A 67 -6.71 6.33 -11.53
CA SER A 67 -7.42 6.92 -10.37
C SER A 67 -7.30 8.44 -10.27
N GLY A 68 -6.69 9.12 -11.23
CA GLY A 68 -6.47 10.56 -11.17
C GLY A 68 -5.48 11.03 -12.22
N THR A 69 -4.41 11.70 -11.77
CA THR A 69 -3.33 12.23 -12.61
C THR A 69 -2.04 11.44 -12.42
N ASN A 70 -1.78 10.95 -11.22
CA ASN A 70 -0.55 10.29 -10.84
C ASN A 70 -0.69 8.77 -10.85
N SER A 71 0.44 8.09 -10.97
CA SER A 71 0.64 6.66 -10.81
C SER A 71 2.11 6.40 -10.50
N LEU A 72 2.49 5.13 -10.31
CA LEU A 72 3.89 4.74 -10.23
C LEU A 72 4.37 4.24 -11.59
N TYR A 73 5.53 4.74 -12.01
CA TYR A 73 6.23 4.24 -13.19
C TYR A 73 7.34 3.28 -12.78
N PHE A 74 7.31 2.08 -13.37
CA PHE A 74 8.35 1.07 -13.24
C PHE A 74 9.10 0.94 -14.57
N ASP A 75 10.37 1.32 -14.58
CA ASP A 75 11.28 1.07 -15.69
C ASP A 75 11.71 -0.39 -15.67
N GLY A 76 11.32 -1.14 -16.71
CA GLY A 76 11.64 -2.55 -16.86
C GLY A 76 12.84 -2.76 -17.78
N GLN A 77 13.89 -3.39 -17.26
CA GLN A 77 15.07 -3.78 -18.03
C GLN A 77 15.01 -5.25 -18.47
N ALA A 78 15.84 -5.63 -19.46
CA ALA A 78 16.01 -7.02 -19.85
C ALA A 78 16.59 -7.85 -18.68
N GLY A 79 15.74 -8.66 -18.04
CA GLY A 79 16.08 -9.41 -16.83
C GLY A 79 15.27 -9.02 -15.58
N GLY A 80 14.44 -7.98 -15.65
CA GLY A 80 13.67 -7.42 -14.53
C GLY A 80 14.44 -6.33 -13.76
N GLY A 81 13.71 -5.45 -13.07
CA GLY A 81 14.28 -4.30 -12.35
C GLY A 81 14.66 -3.13 -13.27
N PRO A 82 15.19 -2.02 -12.72
CA PRO A 82 15.85 -1.94 -11.41
C PRO A 82 14.90 -1.68 -10.23
N GLN A 83 13.65 -1.30 -10.49
CA GLN A 83 12.76 -0.75 -9.46
C GLN A 83 11.92 -1.80 -8.74
N ASP A 84 11.67 -1.55 -7.47
CA ASP A 84 10.76 -2.28 -6.60
C ASP A 84 10.05 -1.33 -5.62
N ILE A 85 8.94 -1.81 -5.05
CA ILE A 85 8.26 -1.16 -3.93
C ILE A 85 7.78 -2.22 -2.95
N VAL A 86 7.74 -1.87 -1.68
CA VAL A 86 7.22 -2.69 -0.59
C VAL A 86 6.28 -1.84 0.25
N LEU A 87 5.06 -2.36 0.45
CA LEU A 87 4.18 -1.86 1.50
C LEU A 87 4.53 -2.56 2.81
N THR A 88 5.07 -1.80 3.74
CA THR A 88 5.30 -2.26 5.11
C THR A 88 4.05 -2.03 5.93
N PHE A 89 3.60 -3.09 6.62
CA PHE A 89 2.58 -2.94 7.63
C PHE A 89 3.27 -2.54 8.93
N PRO A 90 2.84 -1.46 9.62
CA PRO A 90 3.24 -1.28 11.00
C PRO A 90 2.77 -2.53 11.76
N PHE A 91 3.70 -3.27 12.34
CA PHE A 91 3.34 -4.33 13.28
C PHE A 91 2.51 -3.67 14.41
N PRO A 92 1.38 -4.28 14.83
CA PRO A 92 0.63 -3.82 15.99
C PRO A 92 1.46 -3.89 17.28
#